data_AF-A0A970P2P9-F1
#
_entry.id   AF-A0A970P2P9-F1
#
_cell.length_a   1.000
_cell.length_b   1.000
_cell.length_c   1.000
_cell.angle_alpha   90.00
_cell.angle_beta   90.00
_cell.angle_gamma   90.00
#
_symmetry.space_group_name_H-M   'P 1'
#
loop_
_entity.id
_entity.type
_entity.pdbx_description
1 polymer ?
#
loop_
_entity_poly.entity_id
_entity_poly.type
_entity_poly.pdbx_seq_one_letter_code
_entity_poly.pdbx_strand_id
1 'polypeptide(L)'
;LIQELLPESTFMTVEDTVSDIIMQPRGGLLSLGFLMALIFSTNGIASMMTAFDATIHSIERRSWLSQRLAAILLLIILFVLLTLAVALITGGQIAISYLKEVEIIRDSFSVFILTFGKWVVIILLFFFAYSFLYYMAPAKKTKWRFISAGGSLATILSIIAIAGFTYYINNFSQYNKLYGSIGTLLIVLFLMYIMSLILLVGFELNASIYQAYWDKEEKKDL
;
A
#
# COMPACT_ATOMS: atom_id res chain seq x y z
N LEU A 1 16.60 -24.11 -24.82
CA LEU A 1 15.34 -24.01 -24.06
C LEU A 1 14.54 -22.75 -24.40
N ILE A 2 15.06 -21.51 -24.28
CA ILE A 2 14.30 -20.29 -24.68
C ILE A 2 14.39 -20.00 -26.20
N GLN A 3 15.51 -20.35 -26.84
CA GLN A 3 15.76 -20.13 -28.29
C GLN A 3 14.80 -20.90 -29.21
N GLU A 4 14.23 -22.02 -28.75
CA GLU A 4 13.27 -22.83 -29.51
C GLU A 4 11.81 -22.35 -29.39
N LEU A 5 11.53 -21.44 -28.45
CA LEU A 5 10.18 -20.96 -28.14
C LEU A 5 9.87 -19.57 -28.72
N LEU A 6 10.88 -18.86 -29.23
CA LEU A 6 10.76 -17.49 -29.73
C LEU A 6 11.25 -17.37 -31.18
N PRO A 7 10.59 -16.54 -32.01
CA PRO A 7 11.13 -16.17 -33.32
C PRO A 7 12.54 -15.58 -33.18
N GLU A 8 13.41 -15.88 -34.13
CA GLU A 8 14.85 -15.56 -34.09
C GLU A 8 15.13 -14.07 -33.78
N SER A 9 14.36 -13.16 -34.36
CA SER A 9 14.46 -11.72 -34.11
C SER A 9 14.09 -11.29 -32.69
N THR A 10 13.13 -11.99 -32.07
CA THR A 10 12.70 -11.74 -30.68
C THR A 10 13.73 -12.31 -29.72
N PHE A 11 14.30 -13.48 -30.03
CA PHE A 11 15.40 -14.05 -29.25
C PHE A 11 16.63 -13.15 -29.27
N MET A 12 17.06 -12.66 -30.44
CA MET A 12 18.20 -11.73 -30.54
C MET A 12 17.96 -10.44 -29.74
N THR A 13 16.76 -9.87 -29.80
CA THR A 13 16.44 -8.65 -29.02
C THR A 13 16.52 -8.89 -27.51
N VAL A 14 16.01 -10.04 -27.05
CA VAL A 14 16.05 -10.42 -25.63
C VAL A 14 17.47 -10.74 -25.20
N GLU A 15 18.22 -11.48 -26.01
CA GLU A 15 19.62 -11.82 -25.78
C GLU A 15 20.48 -10.56 -25.69
N ASP A 16 20.35 -9.64 -26.64
CA ASP A 16 21.06 -8.35 -26.63
C ASP A 16 20.71 -7.52 -25.40
N THR A 17 19.43 -7.45 -25.03
CA THR A 17 19.01 -6.70 -23.83
C THR A 17 19.57 -7.30 -22.55
N VAL A 18 19.53 -8.63 -22.42
CA VAL A 18 20.05 -9.34 -21.24
C VAL A 18 21.59 -9.22 -21.19
N SER A 19 22.24 -9.37 -22.33
CA SER A 19 23.68 -9.20 -22.52
C SER A 19 24.12 -7.79 -22.13
N ASP A 20 23.42 -6.75 -22.61
CA ASP A 20 23.67 -5.34 -22.25
C ASP A 20 23.50 -5.08 -20.75
N ILE A 21 22.48 -5.66 -20.11
CA ILE A 21 22.26 -5.51 -18.66
C ILE A 21 23.40 -6.16 -17.85
N ILE A 22 23.92 -7.31 -18.31
CA ILE A 22 24.97 -8.07 -17.62
C ILE A 22 26.36 -7.46 -17.88
N MET A 23 26.65 -7.08 -19.12
CA MET A 23 27.98 -6.60 -19.55
C MET A 23 28.18 -5.11 -19.35
N GLN A 24 27.12 -4.29 -19.30
CA GLN A 24 27.19 -2.87 -18.96
C GLN A 24 26.32 -2.53 -17.74
N PRO A 25 26.72 -2.96 -16.53
CA PRO A 25 26.01 -2.60 -15.32
C PRO A 25 26.05 -1.07 -15.13
N ARG A 26 24.95 -0.39 -15.47
CA ARG A 26 24.75 1.05 -15.26
C ARG A 26 24.48 1.34 -13.77
N GLY A 27 25.40 0.95 -12.89
CA GLY A 27 25.24 1.08 -11.44
C GLY A 27 25.00 2.52 -10.98
N GLY A 28 25.59 3.51 -11.67
CA GLY A 28 25.34 4.94 -11.43
C GLY A 28 23.87 5.33 -11.64
N LEU A 29 23.24 4.85 -12.71
CA LEU A 29 21.84 5.16 -13.01
C LEU A 29 20.88 4.47 -12.03
N LEU A 30 21.19 3.23 -11.65
CA LEU A 30 20.41 2.48 -10.66
C LEU A 30 20.43 3.16 -9.28
N SER A 31 21.61 3.63 -8.85
CA SER A 31 21.78 4.33 -7.57
C SER A 31 21.07 5.69 -7.55
N LEU A 32 21.13 6.45 -8.65
CA LEU A 32 20.42 7.72 -8.79
C LEU A 32 18.90 7.54 -8.78
N GLY A 33 18.39 6.50 -9.46
CA GLY A 33 16.97 6.14 -9.44
C GLY A 33 16.47 5.78 -8.04
N PHE A 34 17.25 5.00 -7.29
CA PHE A 34 16.93 4.65 -5.90
C PHE A 34 16.88 5.88 -5.00
N LEU A 35 17.86 6.78 -5.09
CA LEU A 35 17.89 8.02 -4.30
C LEU A 35 16.70 8.93 -4.64
N MET A 36 16.38 9.09 -5.93
CA MET A 36 15.22 9.86 -6.37
C MET A 36 13.93 9.27 -5.83
N ALA A 37 13.73 7.95 -5.95
CA ALA A 37 12.56 7.27 -5.42
C ALA A 37 12.42 7.48 -3.91
N LEU A 38 13.50 7.32 -3.15
CA LEU A 38 13.50 7.54 -1.71
C LEU A 38 13.10 8.97 -1.35
N ILE A 39 13.64 9.97 -2.06
CA ILE A 39 13.31 11.39 -1.85
C ILE A 39 11.82 11.64 -2.14
N PHE A 40 11.32 11.21 -3.30
CA PHE A 40 9.93 11.43 -3.70
C PHE A 40 8.94 10.71 -2.79
N SER A 41 9.21 9.46 -2.42
CA SER A 41 8.36 8.70 -1.50
C SER A 41 8.35 9.31 -0.10
N THR A 42 9.51 9.78 0.41
CA THR A 42 9.57 10.48 1.71
C THR A 42 8.78 11.78 1.67
N ASN A 43 8.87 12.55 0.58
CA ASN A 43 8.09 13.77 0.40
C ASN A 43 6.58 13.47 0.38
N GLY A 44 6.15 12.37 -0.24
CA GLY A 44 4.76 11.93 -0.24
C GLY A 44 4.22 11.69 1.17
N ILE A 45 4.96 10.94 2.00
CA ILE A 45 4.57 10.69 3.40
C ILE A 45 4.57 11.99 4.22
N ALA A 46 5.57 12.86 4.03
CA ALA A 46 5.62 14.15 4.73
C ALA A 46 4.43 15.07 4.37
N SER A 47 4.00 15.10 3.11
CA SER A 47 2.80 15.82 2.66
C SER A 47 1.53 15.26 3.31
N MET A 48 1.41 13.93 3.38
CA MET A 48 0.31 13.27 4.08
C MET A 48 0.29 13.60 5.57
N MET A 49 1.45 13.57 6.26
CA MET A 49 1.55 14.00 7.66
C MET A 49 1.08 15.45 7.85
N THR A 50 1.45 16.34 6.91
CA THR A 50 1.02 17.74 6.94
C THR A 50 -0.50 17.88 6.76
N ALA A 51 -1.10 17.06 5.90
CA ALA A 51 -2.56 17.02 5.73
C ALA A 51 -3.28 16.53 6.99
N PHE A 52 -2.74 15.51 7.65
CA PHE A 52 -3.23 15.01 8.94
C PHE A 52 -3.12 16.06 10.05
N ASP A 53 -1.98 16.74 10.15
CA ASP A 53 -1.77 17.82 11.11
C ASP A 53 -2.70 19.02 10.82
N ALA A 54 -3.15 19.23 9.59
CA ALA A 54 -4.13 20.27 9.26
C ALA A 54 -5.56 19.94 9.72
N THR A 55 -5.92 18.65 9.79
CA THR A 55 -7.24 18.21 10.30
C THR A 55 -7.35 18.41 11.82
N ILE A 56 -6.27 18.15 12.53
CA ILE A 56 -6.18 18.42 13.97
C ILE A 56 -5.97 19.92 14.11
N HIS A 57 -6.95 20.67 14.64
CA HIS A 57 -6.86 22.13 14.83
C HIS A 57 -5.81 22.55 15.90
N SER A 58 -4.74 21.78 16.09
CA SER A 58 -3.65 22.04 17.03
C SER A 58 -2.43 22.65 16.35
N ILE A 59 -1.81 23.63 17.00
CA ILE A 59 -0.69 24.42 16.46
C ILE A 59 0.67 23.69 16.59
N GLU A 60 0.72 22.51 17.21
CA GLU A 60 1.98 21.77 17.39
C GLU A 60 2.48 21.17 16.07
N ARG A 61 3.62 21.68 15.59
CA ARG A 61 4.34 21.14 14.44
C ARG A 61 5.62 20.45 14.92
N ARG A 62 5.91 19.26 14.39
CA ARG A 62 7.22 18.61 14.59
C ARG A 62 8.31 19.47 13.96
N SER A 63 9.52 19.41 14.51
CA SER A 63 10.69 19.98 13.84
C SER A 63 10.91 19.28 12.50
N TRP A 64 11.43 20.00 11.50
CA TRP A 64 11.64 19.47 10.15
C TRP A 64 12.41 18.14 10.12
N LEU A 65 13.45 18.03 10.95
CA LEU A 65 14.25 16.80 11.06
C LEU A 65 13.45 15.64 11.69
N SER A 66 12.68 15.92 12.75
CA SER A 66 11.84 14.90 13.40
C SER A 66 10.73 14.40 12.49
N GLN A 67 10.09 15.30 11.74
CA GLN A 67 9.08 14.93 10.75
C GLN A 67 9.67 14.06 9.65
N ARG A 68 10.86 14.39 9.16
CA ARG A 68 11.53 13.63 8.10
C ARG A 68 11.99 12.24 8.55
N LEU A 69 12.53 12.12 9.76
CA LEU A 69 12.86 10.82 10.35
C LEU A 69 11.61 9.94 10.55
N ALA A 70 10.51 10.53 11.01
CA ALA A 70 9.24 9.81 11.13
C ALA A 70 8.69 9.36 9.77
N ALA A 71 8.78 10.20 8.74
CA ALA A 71 8.36 9.85 7.38
C ALA A 71 9.18 8.69 6.80
N ILE A 72 10.52 8.69 6.99
CA ILE A 72 11.40 7.59 6.57
C ILE A 72 11.07 6.31 7.33
N LEU A 73 10.86 6.39 8.64
CA LEU A 73 10.53 5.22 9.44
C LEU A 73 9.16 4.63 9.02
N LEU A 74 8.16 5.48 8.80
CA LEU A 74 6.87 5.06 8.24
C LEU A 74 7.03 4.42 6.87
N LEU A 75 7.86 5.00 6.00
CA LEU A 75 8.16 4.44 4.69
C LEU A 75 8.68 3.01 4.79
N ILE A 76 9.64 2.77 5.69
CA ILE A 76 10.24 1.45 5.90
C ILE A 76 9.19 0.46 6.43
N ILE A 77 8.38 0.86 7.41
CA ILE A 77 7.31 0.01 7.95
C ILE A 77 6.31 -0.37 6.84
N LEU A 78 5.84 0.61 6.08
CA LEU A 78 4.88 0.38 5.00
C LEU A 78 5.48 -0.47 3.89
N PHE A 79 6.75 -0.27 3.56
CA PHE A 79 7.46 -1.10 2.60
C PHE A 79 7.51 -2.56 3.07
N VAL A 80 7.90 -2.82 4.32
CA VAL A 80 7.92 -4.19 4.88
C VAL A 80 6.53 -4.83 4.87
N LEU A 81 5.51 -4.10 5.31
CA LEU A 81 4.12 -4.61 5.31
C LEU A 81 3.63 -4.90 3.90
N LEU A 82 3.92 -4.03 2.93
CA LEU A 82 3.57 -4.21 1.53
C LEU A 82 4.30 -5.43 0.94
N THR A 83 5.61 -5.57 1.18
CA THR A 83 6.39 -6.71 0.74
C THR A 83 5.83 -8.02 1.31
N LEU A 84 5.48 -8.06 2.59
CA LEU A 84 4.85 -9.23 3.21
C LEU A 84 3.49 -9.53 2.58
N ALA A 85 2.66 -8.51 2.33
CA ALA A 85 1.36 -8.69 1.70
C ALA A 85 1.50 -9.25 0.28
N VAL A 86 2.39 -8.70 -0.54
CA VAL A 86 2.66 -9.18 -1.91
C VAL A 86 3.25 -10.60 -1.89
N ALA A 87 4.21 -10.86 -1.01
CA ALA A 87 4.80 -12.19 -0.85
C ALA A 87 3.74 -13.23 -0.45
N LEU A 88 2.78 -12.86 0.41
CA LEU A 88 1.71 -13.73 0.83
C LEU A 88 0.66 -13.95 -0.27
N ILE A 89 0.33 -12.93 -1.07
CA ILE A 89 -0.58 -13.05 -2.22
C ILE A 89 -0.01 -14.01 -3.25
N THR A 90 1.23 -13.80 -3.67
CA THR A 90 1.89 -14.58 -4.73
C THR A 90 2.39 -15.93 -4.21
N GLY A 91 3.16 -15.92 -3.13
CA GLY A 91 3.77 -17.11 -2.55
C GLY A 91 2.78 -18.00 -1.82
N GLY A 92 1.75 -17.44 -1.19
CA GLY A 92 0.74 -18.24 -0.50
C GLY A 92 -0.06 -19.14 -1.44
N GLN A 93 -0.31 -18.70 -2.68
CA GLN A 93 -0.97 -19.56 -3.67
C GLN A 93 -0.05 -20.70 -4.13
N ILE A 94 1.23 -20.40 -4.38
CA ILE A 94 2.24 -21.38 -4.78
C ILE A 94 2.42 -22.43 -3.68
N ALA A 95 2.52 -22.00 -2.42
CA ALA A 95 2.66 -22.89 -1.27
C ALA A 95 1.45 -23.82 -1.12
N ILE A 96 0.22 -23.30 -1.20
CA ILE A 96 -0.99 -24.12 -1.10
C ILE A 96 -1.05 -25.16 -2.24
N SER A 97 -0.71 -24.76 -3.46
CA SER A 97 -0.65 -25.69 -4.61
C SER A 97 0.40 -26.78 -4.41
N TYR A 98 1.59 -26.43 -3.94
CA TYR A 98 2.67 -27.38 -3.66
C TYR A 98 2.29 -28.38 -2.55
N LEU A 99 1.66 -27.91 -1.46
CA LEU A 99 1.21 -28.79 -0.39
C LEU A 99 0.10 -29.76 -0.83
N LYS A 100 -0.68 -29.39 -1.86
CA LYS A 100 -1.65 -30.28 -2.49
C LYS A 100 -0.97 -31.34 -3.35
N GLU A 101 0.07 -30.96 -4.11
CA GLU A 101 0.85 -31.89 -4.94
C GLU A 101 1.62 -32.93 -4.14
N VAL A 102 2.18 -32.54 -2.98
CA VAL A 102 2.89 -33.46 -2.06
C VAL A 102 1.91 -34.28 -1.19
N GLU A 103 0.60 -34.17 -1.43
CA GLU A 103 -0.47 -34.90 -0.73
C GLU A 103 -0.53 -34.70 0.79
N ILE A 104 0.15 -33.69 1.32
CA ILE A 104 0.05 -33.27 2.72
C ILE A 104 -1.36 -32.75 3.00
N ILE A 105 -1.97 -32.09 2.01
CA ILE A 105 -3.32 -31.54 2.09
C ILE A 105 -4.18 -32.15 0.99
N ARG A 106 -4.93 -33.20 1.34
CA ARG A 106 -5.86 -33.88 0.42
C ARG A 106 -7.29 -33.37 0.51
N ASP A 107 -7.68 -32.85 1.67
CA ASP A 107 -9.06 -32.46 1.93
C ASP A 107 -9.35 -31.02 1.47
N SER A 108 -10.50 -30.84 0.80
CA SER A 108 -10.95 -29.53 0.31
C SER A 108 -11.21 -28.56 1.46
N PHE A 109 -11.56 -29.09 2.64
CA PHE A 109 -11.75 -28.28 3.84
C PHE A 109 -10.46 -27.60 4.31
N SER A 110 -9.33 -28.32 4.31
CA SER A 110 -8.03 -27.79 4.71
C SER A 110 -7.52 -26.71 3.75
N VAL A 111 -7.71 -26.90 2.44
CA VAL A 111 -7.37 -25.89 1.42
C VAL A 111 -8.22 -24.61 1.62
N PHE A 112 -9.51 -24.78 1.92
CA PHE A 112 -10.41 -23.66 2.20
C PHE A 112 -9.94 -22.86 3.43
N ILE A 113 -9.62 -23.54 4.54
CA ILE A 113 -9.14 -22.88 5.77
C ILE A 113 -7.85 -22.11 5.51
N LEU A 114 -6.87 -22.69 4.82
CA LEU A 114 -5.61 -22.00 4.53
C LEU A 114 -5.81 -20.80 3.61
N THR A 115 -6.66 -20.95 2.59
CA THR A 115 -6.97 -19.85 1.68
C THR A 115 -7.69 -18.72 2.41
N PHE A 116 -8.66 -19.05 3.28
CA PHE A 116 -9.36 -18.08 4.09
C PHE A 116 -8.42 -17.38 5.07
N GLY A 117 -7.60 -18.13 5.81
CA GLY A 117 -6.59 -17.61 6.73
C GLY A 117 -5.60 -16.67 6.05
N LYS A 118 -5.15 -17.01 4.82
CA LYS A 118 -4.31 -16.14 3.99
C LYS A 118 -4.95 -14.76 3.78
N TRP A 119 -6.21 -14.72 3.35
CA TRP A 119 -6.93 -13.47 3.13
C TRP A 119 -7.14 -12.68 4.42
N VAL A 120 -7.43 -13.35 5.54
CA VAL A 120 -7.52 -12.70 6.86
C VAL A 120 -6.20 -12.01 7.22
N VAL A 121 -5.07 -12.69 7.04
CA VAL A 121 -3.75 -12.10 7.32
C VAL A 121 -3.46 -10.91 6.40
N ILE A 122 -3.81 -11.00 5.12
CA ILE A 122 -3.66 -9.86 4.18
C ILE A 122 -4.47 -8.66 4.67
N ILE A 123 -5.74 -8.85 5.03
CA ILE A 123 -6.60 -7.76 5.54
C ILE A 123 -5.99 -7.15 6.81
N LEU A 124 -5.44 -7.98 7.71
CA LEU A 124 -4.75 -7.50 8.90
C LEU A 124 -3.51 -6.68 8.56
N LEU A 125 -2.73 -7.04 7.55
CA LEU A 125 -1.56 -6.25 7.11
C LEU A 125 -1.98 -4.88 6.59
N PHE A 126 -3.06 -4.80 5.80
CA PHE A 126 -3.63 -3.51 5.36
C PHE A 126 -4.13 -2.68 6.55
N PHE A 127 -4.83 -3.31 7.49
CA PHE A 127 -5.27 -2.66 8.72
C PHE A 127 -4.10 -2.11 9.54
N PHE A 128 -3.02 -2.87 9.67
CA PHE A 128 -1.81 -2.40 10.35
C PHE A 128 -1.14 -1.26 9.59
N ALA A 129 -1.12 -1.27 8.26
CA ALA A 129 -0.60 -0.15 7.47
C ALA A 129 -1.33 1.16 7.80
N TYR A 130 -2.66 1.16 7.79
CA TYR A 130 -3.45 2.33 8.23
C TYR A 130 -3.23 2.68 9.70
N SER A 131 -3.14 1.68 10.57
CA SER A 131 -2.91 1.88 12.01
C SER A 131 -1.56 2.55 12.28
N PHE A 132 -0.49 2.13 11.62
CA PHE A 132 0.82 2.78 11.72
C PHE A 132 0.79 4.21 11.18
N LEU A 133 0.15 4.42 10.02
CA LEU A 133 -0.05 5.74 9.45
C LEU A 133 -0.75 6.67 10.45
N TYR A 134 -1.88 6.26 11.01
CA TYR A 134 -2.66 7.10 11.91
C TYR A 134 -1.99 7.29 13.27
N TYR A 135 -1.26 6.29 13.78
CA TYR A 135 -0.63 6.38 15.08
C TYR A 135 0.67 7.20 15.07
N MET A 136 1.50 7.08 14.04
CA MET A 136 2.85 7.67 14.04
C MET A 136 2.95 9.00 13.29
N ALA A 137 2.04 9.26 12.36
CA ALA A 137 2.06 10.45 11.52
C ALA A 137 1.77 11.76 12.28
N PRO A 138 0.77 11.85 13.20
CA PRO A 138 0.44 13.11 13.87
C PRO A 138 1.61 13.69 14.65
N ALA A 139 1.79 15.01 14.56
CA ALA A 139 2.81 15.72 15.31
C ALA A 139 2.57 15.64 16.82
N LYS A 140 1.33 15.88 17.24
CA LYS A 140 0.89 15.80 18.63
C LYS A 140 0.85 14.34 19.07
N LYS A 141 1.58 14.01 20.13
CA LYS A 141 1.50 12.69 20.79
C LYS A 141 0.18 12.57 21.55
N THR A 142 -0.91 12.44 20.82
CA THR A 142 -2.23 12.14 21.37
C THR A 142 -2.26 10.68 21.83
N LYS A 143 -3.10 10.36 22.82
CA LYS A 143 -3.34 8.98 23.30
C LYS A 143 -4.15 8.16 22.30
N TRP A 144 -3.79 8.23 21.02
CA TRP A 144 -4.50 7.53 19.97
C TRP A 144 -4.25 6.03 20.11
N ARG A 145 -5.33 5.26 20.02
CA ARG A 145 -5.25 3.81 20.05
C ARG A 145 -4.71 3.34 18.71
N PHE A 146 -3.69 2.49 18.74
CA PHE A 146 -3.14 1.87 17.53
C PHE A 146 -4.23 1.14 16.74
N ILE A 147 -5.04 0.35 17.44
CA ILE A 147 -6.29 -0.21 16.90
C ILE A 147 -7.36 0.86 16.99
N SER A 148 -7.79 1.37 15.83
CA SER A 148 -8.69 2.52 15.75
C SER A 148 -9.89 2.28 14.82
N ALA A 149 -11.00 2.97 15.10
CA ALA A 149 -12.21 2.90 14.28
C ALA A 149 -11.94 3.42 12.86
N GLY A 150 -11.18 4.51 12.76
CA GLY A 150 -10.71 5.07 11.50
C GLY A 150 -9.86 4.10 10.68
N GLY A 151 -8.93 3.38 11.31
CA GLY A 151 -8.12 2.35 10.64
C GLY A 151 -8.98 1.22 10.08
N SER A 152 -10.01 0.82 10.83
CA SER A 152 -10.96 -0.22 10.40
C SER A 152 -11.79 0.27 9.21
N LEU A 153 -12.33 1.49 9.29
CA LEU A 153 -13.10 2.12 8.22
C LEU A 153 -12.26 2.26 6.94
N ALA A 154 -11.04 2.80 7.06
CA ALA A 154 -10.13 2.99 5.92
C ALA A 154 -9.81 1.66 5.25
N THR A 155 -9.58 0.60 6.03
CA THR A 155 -9.34 -0.75 5.51
C THR A 155 -10.55 -1.25 4.73
N ILE A 156 -11.76 -1.18 5.30
CA ILE A 156 -12.99 -1.64 4.65
C ILE A 156 -13.25 -0.86 3.35
N LEU A 157 -13.16 0.47 3.40
CA LEU A 157 -13.36 1.32 2.23
C LEU A 157 -12.30 1.07 1.16
N SER A 158 -11.05 0.83 1.53
CA SER A 158 -9.98 0.51 0.59
C SER A 158 -10.25 -0.79 -0.16
N ILE A 159 -10.74 -1.83 0.53
CA ILE A 159 -11.11 -3.11 -0.09
C ILE A 159 -12.28 -2.90 -1.06
N ILE A 160 -13.31 -2.15 -0.64
CA ILE A 160 -14.46 -1.83 -1.50
C ILE A 160 -14.01 -1.05 -2.74
N ALA A 161 -13.15 -0.04 -2.56
CA ALA A 161 -12.64 0.77 -3.65
C ALA A 161 -11.79 -0.05 -4.64
N ILE A 162 -10.90 -0.92 -4.14
CA ILE A 162 -10.10 -1.83 -5.00
C ILE A 162 -11.03 -2.77 -5.76
N ALA A 163 -12.00 -3.40 -5.09
CA ALA A 163 -12.94 -4.32 -5.73
C ALA A 163 -13.79 -3.62 -6.80
N GLY A 164 -14.33 -2.43 -6.49
CA GLY A 164 -15.09 -1.62 -7.43
C GLY A 164 -14.25 -1.17 -8.63
N PHE A 165 -12.98 -0.83 -8.40
CA PHE A 165 -12.05 -0.45 -9.45
C PHE A 165 -11.67 -1.63 -10.35
N THR A 166 -11.43 -2.81 -9.78
CA THR A 166 -11.22 -4.05 -10.55
C THR A 166 -12.44 -4.37 -11.41
N TYR A 167 -13.65 -4.24 -10.87
CA TYR A 167 -14.88 -4.39 -11.64
C TYR A 167 -14.96 -3.36 -12.79
N TYR A 168 -14.66 -2.09 -12.52
CA TYR A 168 -14.66 -1.04 -13.54
C TYR A 168 -13.71 -1.37 -14.70
N ILE A 169 -12.44 -1.70 -14.41
CA ILE A 169 -11.45 -2.00 -15.46
C ILE A 169 -11.87 -3.22 -16.30
N ASN A 170 -12.34 -4.29 -15.64
CA ASN A 170 -12.69 -5.53 -16.33
C ASN A 170 -13.88 -5.37 -17.28
N ASN A 171 -14.84 -4.49 -16.98
CA ASN A 171 -16.03 -4.26 -17.81
C ASN A 171 -15.80 -3.16 -18.87
N PHE A 172 -14.96 -2.16 -18.59
CA PHE A 172 -14.72 -1.03 -19.48
C PHE A 172 -13.43 -1.19 -20.32
N SER A 173 -13.01 -2.43 -20.61
CA SER A 173 -11.81 -2.81 -21.38
C SER A 173 -11.64 -2.12 -22.75
N GLN A 174 -12.70 -1.53 -23.31
CA GLN A 174 -12.61 -0.71 -24.52
C GLN A 174 -11.88 0.64 -24.33
N TYR A 175 -11.71 1.12 -23.10
CA TYR A 175 -11.04 2.40 -22.79
C TYR A 175 -9.56 2.39 -23.20
N ASN A 176 -8.88 1.24 -23.08
CA ASN A 176 -7.49 1.04 -23.54
C ASN A 176 -7.33 1.25 -25.06
N LYS A 177 -8.40 1.06 -25.85
CA LYS A 177 -8.34 1.20 -27.32
C LYS A 177 -8.41 2.65 -27.79
N LEU A 178 -9.05 3.55 -27.02
CA LEU A 178 -9.23 4.96 -27.40
C LEU A 178 -8.14 5.87 -26.84
N TYR A 179 -7.66 5.60 -25.62
CA TYR A 179 -6.74 6.49 -24.91
C TYR A 179 -5.35 5.89 -24.66
N GLY A 180 -5.11 4.63 -25.04
CA GLY A 180 -3.81 3.98 -24.93
C GLY A 180 -3.15 4.16 -23.56
N SER A 181 -1.89 4.60 -23.55
CA SER A 181 -1.10 4.84 -22.34
C SER A 181 -1.62 5.99 -21.46
N ILE A 182 -2.25 7.01 -22.04
CA ILE A 182 -2.80 8.16 -21.29
C ILE A 182 -3.99 7.71 -20.43
N GLY A 183 -4.83 6.82 -20.97
CA GLY A 183 -5.97 6.25 -20.24
C GLY A 183 -5.54 5.48 -18.98
N THR A 184 -4.50 4.65 -19.10
CA THR A 184 -3.94 3.91 -17.95
C THR A 184 -3.44 4.84 -16.85
N LEU A 185 -2.73 5.91 -17.21
CA LEU A 185 -2.21 6.87 -16.24
C LEU A 185 -3.34 7.61 -15.50
N LEU A 186 -4.38 8.06 -16.22
CA LEU A 186 -5.55 8.69 -15.61
C LEU A 186 -6.28 7.76 -14.65
N ILE A 187 -6.44 6.48 -15.03
CA ILE A 187 -7.09 5.46 -14.20
C ILE A 187 -6.31 5.23 -12.89
N VAL A 188 -4.98 5.17 -12.96
CA VAL A 188 -4.13 5.06 -11.76
C VAL A 188 -4.22 6.31 -10.88
N LEU A 189 -4.17 7.52 -11.47
CA LEU A 189 -4.33 8.77 -10.72
C LEU A 189 -5.68 8.86 -10.03
N PHE A 190 -6.75 8.42 -10.71
CA PHE A 190 -8.09 8.37 -10.13
C PHE A 190 -8.18 7.40 -8.96
N LEU A 191 -7.56 6.22 -9.06
CA LEU A 191 -7.48 5.29 -7.93
C LEU A 191 -6.69 5.89 -6.75
N MET A 192 -5.55 6.53 -7.03
CA MET A 192 -4.75 7.20 -6.00
C MET A 192 -5.55 8.31 -5.31
N TYR A 193 -6.37 9.05 -6.06
CA TYR A 193 -7.27 10.07 -5.52
C TYR A 193 -8.34 9.46 -4.59
N ILE A 194 -8.99 8.36 -4.99
CA ILE A 194 -9.94 7.67 -4.11
C ILE A 194 -9.26 7.16 -2.84
N MET A 195 -8.07 6.56 -2.97
CA MET A 195 -7.31 6.05 -1.82
C MET A 195 -6.87 7.16 -0.87
N SER A 196 -6.50 8.34 -1.38
CA SER A 196 -6.15 9.48 -0.53
C SER A 196 -7.37 10.03 0.21
N LEU A 197 -8.55 10.07 -0.43
CA LEU A 197 -9.80 10.42 0.25
C LEU A 197 -10.13 9.44 1.38
N ILE A 198 -10.06 8.13 1.11
CA ILE A 198 -10.32 7.09 2.12
C ILE A 198 -9.35 7.25 3.31
N LEU A 199 -8.08 7.50 3.02
CA LEU A 199 -7.05 7.71 4.02
C LEU A 199 -7.36 8.93 4.90
N LEU A 200 -7.77 10.06 4.32
CA LEU A 200 -8.12 11.27 5.06
C LEU A 200 -9.41 11.10 5.87
N VAL A 201 -10.45 10.50 5.28
CA VAL A 201 -11.72 10.25 5.97
C VAL A 201 -11.54 9.33 7.18
N GLY A 202 -10.74 8.26 7.04
CA GLY A 202 -10.43 7.39 8.17
C GLY A 202 -9.65 8.11 9.28
N PHE A 203 -8.73 9.00 8.91
CA PHE A 203 -7.99 9.81 9.87
C PHE A 203 -8.90 10.80 10.60
N GLU A 204 -9.75 11.50 9.86
CA GLU A 204 -10.69 12.49 10.39
C GLU A 204 -11.68 11.85 11.36
N LEU A 205 -12.19 10.64 11.05
CA LEU A 205 -13.03 9.89 11.98
C LEU A 205 -12.32 9.65 13.33
N ASN A 206 -11.04 9.26 13.30
CA ASN A 206 -10.26 9.08 14.53
C ASN A 206 -10.10 10.40 15.31
N ALA A 207 -9.82 11.50 14.61
CA ALA A 207 -9.71 12.82 15.21
C ALA A 207 -11.03 13.27 15.85
N SER A 208 -12.16 13.07 15.17
CA SER A 208 -13.50 13.41 15.68
C SER A 208 -13.90 12.59 16.90
N ILE A 209 -13.62 11.27 16.90
CA ILE A 209 -13.89 10.40 18.06
C ILE A 209 -13.06 10.86 19.27
N TYR A 210 -11.79 11.20 19.04
CA TYR A 210 -10.91 11.69 20.10
C TYR A 210 -11.43 13.00 20.69
N GLN A 211 -11.82 13.96 19.84
CA GLN A 211 -12.37 15.24 20.28
C GLN A 211 -13.66 15.06 21.09
N ALA A 212 -14.59 14.22 20.61
CA ALA A 212 -15.84 13.93 21.31
C ALA A 212 -15.65 13.25 22.68
N TYR A 213 -14.56 12.48 22.85
CA TYR A 213 -14.22 11.87 24.14
C TYR A 213 -13.71 12.94 25.14
N TRP A 214 -12.84 13.84 24.69
CA TRP A 214 -12.31 14.92 25.54
C TRP A 214 -13.36 15.96 25.94
N ASP A 215 -14.23 16.38 25.02
CA ASP A 215 -15.34 17.31 25.32
C ASP A 215 -16.29 16.75 26.41
N LYS A 216 -16.38 15.41 26.53
CA LYS A 216 -17.17 14.74 27.57
C LYS A 216 -16.46 14.68 28.91
N GLU A 217 -15.13 14.55 28.93
CA GLU A 217 -14.36 14.57 30.18
C GLU A 217 -14.35 15.98 30.77
N GLU A 218 -14.10 17.01 29.95
CA GLU A 218 -14.09 18.42 30.40
C GLU A 218 -15.46 18.84 30.97
N LYS A 219 -16.57 18.37 30.40
CA LYS A 219 -17.93 18.62 30.92
C LYS A 219 -18.27 17.84 32.20
N LYS A 220 -17.51 16.82 32.58
CA LYS A 220 -17.71 16.08 33.84
C LYS A 220 -16.94 16.70 35.01
N ASP A 221 -15.87 17.44 34.71
CA ASP A 221 -15.03 18.10 35.70
C ASP A 221 -15.51 19.53 36.05
N LEU A 222 -16.54 20.02 35.35
CA LEU A 222 -17.28 21.28 35.59
C LEU A 222 -18.59 21.00 36.36
#